data_AF-A0A957A4X6-F1
#
_entry.id   AF-A0A957A4X6-F1
#
_cell.length_a   1.000
_cell.length_b   1.000
_cell.length_c   1.000
_cell.angle_alpha   90.00
_cell.angle_beta   90.00
_cell.angle_gamma   90.00
#
_symmetry.space_group_name_H-M   'P 1'
#
loop_
_entity.id
_entity.type
_entity.pdbx_description
1 polymer ?
#
loop_
_entity_poly.entity_id
_entity_poly.type
_entity_poly.pdbx_seq_one_letter_code
_entity_poly.pdbx_strand_id
1 'polypeptide(L)'
;MQIDWEETINKIFGDVLSCPRCGHDYEALVIGYSRKPTLNEYAPRHRNCPRGDECDARKLISLCEACARSEGLHGSEVDATTALESYMLDCRRDLEESLDYLAEYWRDDYELTPEEIDLNLEEVDPDVFREETAWRQRLEEEYVRYHREFRERKRRVPAPGWRSEYVEEIRALGYDTLLGD
;
A
#
# COMPACT_ATOMS: atom_id res chain seq x y z
N MET A 1 -3.21 -17.20 -12.63
CA MET A 1 -3.53 -17.63 -11.26
C MET A 1 -4.01 -16.39 -10.53
N GLN A 2 -5.18 -16.41 -9.88
CA GLN A 2 -5.70 -15.23 -9.20
C GLN A 2 -5.35 -15.35 -7.71
N ILE A 3 -4.40 -14.54 -7.25
CA ILE A 3 -3.98 -14.51 -5.85
C ILE A 3 -5.03 -13.74 -5.04
N ASP A 4 -5.58 -14.36 -4.01
CA ASP A 4 -6.44 -13.69 -3.04
C ASP A 4 -5.57 -13.01 -1.98
N TRP A 5 -5.35 -11.72 -2.20
CA TRP A 5 -4.55 -10.90 -1.30
C TRP A 5 -5.23 -10.59 0.02
N GLU A 6 -6.57 -10.58 0.05
CA GLU A 6 -7.31 -10.41 1.29
C GLU A 6 -7.13 -11.65 2.17
N GLU A 7 -7.22 -12.85 1.57
CA GLU A 7 -6.92 -14.10 2.25
C GLU A 7 -5.45 -14.17 2.69
N THR A 8 -4.51 -13.75 1.84
CA THR A 8 -3.07 -13.76 2.16
C THR A 8 -2.75 -12.84 3.34
N ILE A 9 -3.30 -11.62 3.36
CA ILE A 9 -3.15 -10.69 4.48
C ILE A 9 -3.83 -11.25 5.75
N ASN A 10 -5.01 -11.84 5.63
CA ASN A 10 -5.69 -12.48 6.76
C ASN A 10 -4.90 -13.66 7.35
N LYS A 11 -4.19 -14.43 6.53
CA LYS A 11 -3.32 -15.51 7.02
C LYS A 11 -2.13 -14.97 7.80
N ILE A 12 -1.56 -13.83 7.37
CA ILE A 12 -0.50 -13.14 8.12
C ILE A 12 -1.00 -12.74 9.51
N PHE A 13 -2.27 -12.33 9.63
CA PHE A 13 -2.91 -12.05 10.93
C PHE A 13 -3.02 -13.31 11.80
N GLY A 14 -3.17 -14.49 11.20
CA GLY A 14 -3.13 -15.79 11.90
C GLY A 14 -1.74 -16.38 12.13
N ASP A 15 -0.66 -15.61 11.97
CA ASP A 15 0.75 -16.07 12.03
C ASP A 15 1.11 -17.15 10.97
N VAL A 16 0.31 -17.26 9.91
CA VAL A 16 0.56 -18.19 8.80
C VAL A 16 1.04 -17.39 7.59
N LEU A 17 2.27 -17.64 7.15
CA LEU A 17 2.82 -16.99 5.96
C LEU A 17 2.69 -17.89 4.73
N SER A 18 1.70 -17.63 3.89
CA SER A 18 1.55 -18.33 2.61
C SER A 18 2.32 -17.63 1.49
N CYS A 19 3.12 -18.37 0.74
CA CYS A 19 3.78 -17.84 -0.45
C CYS A 19 2.76 -17.70 -1.60
N PRO A 20 2.56 -16.50 -2.18
CA PRO A 20 1.54 -16.27 -3.21
C PRO A 20 1.83 -17.00 -4.52
N ARG A 21 3.10 -17.38 -4.77
CA ARG A 21 3.50 -18.10 -5.99
C ARG A 21 3.25 -19.61 -5.91
N CYS A 22 3.65 -20.27 -4.81
CA CYS A 22 3.52 -21.72 -4.69
C CYS A 22 2.34 -22.17 -3.82
N GLY A 23 1.67 -21.25 -3.11
CA GLY A 23 0.51 -21.52 -2.25
C GLY A 23 0.80 -22.30 -0.96
N HIS A 24 2.07 -22.55 -0.64
CA HIS A 24 2.46 -23.28 0.59
C HIS A 24 2.71 -22.31 1.75
N ASP A 25 2.54 -22.81 2.96
CA ASP A 25 2.80 -22.09 4.21
C ASP A 25 4.24 -22.26 4.68
N TYR A 26 4.80 -21.19 5.24
CA TYR A 26 6.18 -21.12 5.73
C TYR A 26 6.22 -20.38 7.07
N GLU A 27 7.30 -20.60 7.84
CA GLU A 27 7.56 -19.82 9.07
C GLU A 27 8.10 -18.42 8.76
N ALA A 28 8.73 -18.27 7.59
CA ALA A 28 9.29 -17.01 7.11
C ALA A 28 9.11 -16.87 5.59
N LEU A 29 9.03 -15.62 5.14
CA LEU A 29 9.05 -15.26 3.71
C LEU A 29 10.20 -14.29 3.45
N VAL A 30 10.67 -14.26 2.21
CA VAL A 30 11.53 -13.20 1.70
C VAL A 30 10.64 -12.03 1.30
N ILE A 31 10.85 -10.89 1.94
CA ILE A 31 10.21 -9.62 1.58
C ILE A 31 11.25 -8.68 0.97
N GLY A 32 10.92 -8.12 -0.19
CA GLY A 32 11.80 -7.21 -0.92
C GLY A 32 11.04 -6.27 -1.83
N TYR A 33 11.71 -5.19 -2.22
CA TYR A 33 11.15 -4.25 -3.18
C TYR A 33 11.64 -4.54 -4.60
N SER A 34 10.73 -4.50 -5.56
CA SER A 34 11.07 -4.70 -6.97
C SER A 34 10.33 -3.74 -7.88
N ARG A 35 10.95 -3.37 -9.00
CA ARG A 35 10.33 -2.69 -10.15
C ARG A 35 10.08 -3.64 -11.32
N LYS A 36 10.43 -4.93 -11.18
CA LYS A 36 10.28 -5.93 -12.25
C LYS A 36 8.78 -6.16 -12.50
N PRO A 37 8.26 -5.89 -13.70
CA PRO A 37 6.83 -6.07 -13.98
C PRO A 37 6.37 -7.51 -13.81
N THR A 38 7.25 -8.49 -14.03
CA THR A 38 6.95 -9.91 -13.83
C THR A 38 6.66 -10.29 -12.38
N LEU A 39 7.02 -9.45 -11.40
CA LEU A 39 6.73 -9.69 -9.98
C LEU A 39 5.48 -8.97 -9.49
N ASN A 40 4.84 -8.19 -10.37
CA ASN A 40 3.67 -7.40 -10.04
C ASN A 40 2.50 -8.24 -9.53
N GLU A 41 2.34 -9.46 -10.05
CA GLU A 41 1.30 -10.40 -9.58
C GLU A 41 1.50 -10.81 -8.11
N TYR A 42 2.74 -10.73 -7.61
CA TYR A 42 3.12 -11.06 -6.22
C TYR A 42 3.13 -9.83 -5.30
N ALA A 43 2.61 -8.69 -5.75
CA ALA A 43 2.43 -7.49 -4.94
C ALA A 43 0.95 -7.34 -4.49
N PRO A 44 0.65 -7.23 -3.18
CA PRO A 44 -0.73 -7.20 -2.69
C PRO A 44 -1.61 -6.10 -3.26
N ARG A 45 -1.02 -4.93 -3.46
CA ARG A 45 -1.73 -3.71 -3.87
C ARG A 45 -1.72 -3.45 -5.36
N HIS A 46 -1.16 -4.35 -6.17
CA HIS A 46 -1.08 -4.13 -7.61
C HIS A 46 -2.39 -4.45 -8.37
N ARG A 47 -3.28 -5.25 -7.80
CA ARG A 47 -4.46 -5.81 -8.50
C ARG A 47 -5.35 -4.77 -9.20
N ASN A 48 -5.36 -3.52 -8.72
CA ASN A 48 -6.16 -2.42 -9.28
C ASN A 48 -5.30 -1.29 -9.86
N CYS A 49 -4.05 -1.57 -10.24
CA CYS A 49 -3.17 -0.54 -10.76
C CYS A 49 -3.62 -0.09 -12.16
N PRO A 50 -3.84 1.21 -12.40
CA PRO A 50 -4.27 1.73 -13.70
C PRO A 50 -3.23 1.48 -14.81
N ARG A 51 -1.95 1.31 -14.45
CA ARG A 51 -0.86 0.97 -15.38
C ARG A 51 -0.80 -0.51 -15.77
N GLY A 52 -1.65 -1.36 -15.18
CA GLY A 52 -1.73 -2.78 -15.49
C GLY A 52 -0.39 -3.52 -15.41
N ASP A 53 -0.21 -4.51 -16.28
CA ASP A 53 0.95 -5.41 -16.28
C ASP A 53 2.29 -4.72 -16.58
N GLU A 54 2.28 -3.54 -17.20
CA GLU A 54 3.49 -2.77 -17.54
C GLU A 54 3.95 -1.83 -16.41
N CYS A 55 3.23 -1.82 -15.28
CA CYS A 55 3.57 -0.97 -14.15
C CYS A 55 4.97 -1.28 -13.59
N ASP A 56 5.88 -0.31 -13.69
CA ASP A 56 7.27 -0.36 -13.22
C ASP A 56 7.47 0.29 -11.84
N ALA A 57 6.37 0.67 -11.19
CA ALA A 57 6.39 1.22 -9.83
C ALA A 57 7.06 0.22 -8.87
N ARG A 58 7.81 0.77 -7.89
CA ARG A 58 8.50 -0.03 -6.89
C ARG A 58 7.46 -0.63 -5.94
N LYS A 59 7.35 -1.96 -5.90
CA LYS A 59 6.35 -2.70 -5.12
C LYS A 59 6.99 -3.58 -4.07
N LEU A 60 6.32 -3.73 -2.93
CA LEU A 60 6.65 -4.73 -1.93
C LEU A 60 6.18 -6.11 -2.40
N ILE A 61 7.12 -7.04 -2.50
CA ILE A 61 6.89 -8.42 -2.91
C ILE A 61 7.21 -9.35 -1.74
N SER A 62 6.36 -10.36 -1.51
CA SER A 62 6.64 -11.44 -0.55
C SER A 62 6.62 -12.80 -1.23
N LEU A 63 7.68 -13.60 -1.09
CA LEU A 63 7.77 -14.95 -1.64
C LEU A 63 8.51 -15.87 -0.66
N CYS A 64 8.29 -17.18 -0.71
CA CYS A 64 9.17 -18.09 0.02
C CYS A 64 10.59 -18.06 -0.58
N GLU A 65 11.59 -18.49 0.18
CA GLU A 65 13.00 -18.42 -0.22
C GLU A 65 13.28 -19.07 -1.59
N ALA A 66 12.69 -20.24 -1.87
CA ALA A 66 12.83 -20.91 -3.16
C ALA A 66 12.21 -20.12 -4.32
N CYS A 67 11.01 -19.55 -4.11
CA CYS A 67 10.34 -18.72 -5.10
C CYS A 67 11.08 -17.41 -5.32
N ALA A 68 11.53 -16.75 -4.27
CA ALA A 68 12.30 -15.52 -4.33
C ALA A 68 13.59 -15.71 -5.15
N ARG A 69 14.33 -16.81 -4.93
CA ARG A 69 15.50 -17.15 -5.74
C ARG A 69 15.16 -17.37 -7.21
N SER A 70 14.10 -18.13 -7.49
CA SER A 70 13.65 -18.41 -8.87
C SER A 70 13.26 -17.14 -9.62
N GLU A 71 12.63 -16.21 -8.94
CA GLU A 71 12.14 -14.94 -9.50
C GLU A 71 13.18 -13.81 -9.45
N GLY A 72 14.33 -14.06 -8.83
CA GLY A 72 15.37 -13.06 -8.60
C GLY A 72 14.86 -11.88 -7.78
N LEU A 73 14.02 -12.14 -6.77
CA LEU A 73 13.63 -11.17 -5.75
C LEU A 73 14.76 -10.99 -4.75
N HIS A 74 15.25 -9.77 -4.61
CA HIS A 74 16.21 -9.40 -3.58
C HIS A 74 15.47 -8.84 -2.37
N GLY A 75 15.67 -9.44 -1.21
CA GLY A 75 14.97 -9.09 0.02
C GLY A 75 15.58 -9.75 1.24
N SER A 76 14.90 -9.56 2.37
CA SER A 76 15.27 -10.17 3.65
C SER A 76 14.25 -11.22 4.03
N GLU A 77 14.72 -12.31 4.63
CA GLU A 77 13.85 -13.30 5.25
C GLU A 77 13.25 -12.71 6.54
N VAL A 78 11.93 -12.80 6.67
CA VAL A 78 11.15 -12.18 7.73
C VAL A 78 10.06 -13.12 8.23
N ASP A 79 9.82 -13.09 9.53
CA ASP A 79 8.71 -13.80 10.18
C ASP A 79 7.38 -13.04 10.01
N ALA A 80 6.28 -13.61 10.53
CA ALA A 80 4.96 -13.02 10.39
C ALA A 80 4.84 -11.62 11.01
N THR A 81 5.56 -11.35 12.09
CA THR A 81 5.55 -10.04 12.76
C THR A 81 6.26 -8.99 11.92
N THR A 82 7.43 -9.33 11.39
CA THR A 82 8.24 -8.41 10.58
C THR A 82 7.61 -8.23 9.19
N ALA A 83 6.91 -9.24 8.68
CA ALA A 83 6.08 -9.13 7.49
C ALA A 83 4.94 -8.12 7.71
N LEU A 84 4.20 -8.24 8.81
CA LEU A 84 3.13 -7.30 9.18
C LEU A 84 3.64 -5.85 9.24
N GLU A 85 4.79 -5.63 9.86
CA GLU A 85 5.45 -4.32 9.88
C GLU A 85 5.78 -3.82 8.47
N SER A 86 6.35 -4.67 7.63
CA SER A 86 6.69 -4.31 6.25
C SER A 86 5.45 -3.90 5.44
N TYR A 87 4.35 -4.63 5.57
CA TYR A 87 3.09 -4.31 4.89
C TYR A 87 2.46 -3.01 5.39
N MET A 88 2.51 -2.76 6.70
CA MET A 88 2.01 -1.51 7.28
C MET A 88 2.84 -0.30 6.80
N LEU A 89 4.18 -0.41 6.79
CA LEU A 89 5.05 0.67 6.31
C LEU A 89 4.84 0.93 4.81
N ASP A 90 4.57 -0.11 4.04
CA ASP A 90 4.25 0.01 2.62
C ASP A 90 2.91 0.73 2.40
N CYS A 91 1.88 0.35 3.17
CA CYS A 91 0.57 1.02 3.17
C CYS A 91 0.68 2.50 3.55
N ARG A 92 1.53 2.86 4.52
CA ARG A 92 1.79 4.26 4.89
C ARG A 92 2.41 5.06 3.75
N ARG A 93 3.39 4.49 3.06
CA ARG A 93 4.00 5.16 1.91
C ARG A 93 2.97 5.39 0.81
N ASP A 94 2.12 4.41 0.54
CA ASP A 94 1.05 4.58 -0.46
C ASP A 94 0.03 5.67 -0.05
N LEU A 95 -0.22 5.85 1.26
CA LEU A 95 -1.03 6.94 1.80
C LEU A 95 -0.34 8.31 1.69
N GLU A 96 0.97 8.38 1.95
CA GLU A 96 1.79 9.58 1.74
C GLU A 96 1.82 9.98 0.27
N GLU A 97 1.98 9.02 -0.64
CA GLU A 97 1.92 9.27 -2.09
C GLU A 97 0.55 9.81 -2.53
N SER A 98 -0.54 9.35 -1.91
CA SER A 98 -1.89 9.89 -2.15
C SER A 98 -2.03 11.32 -1.63
N LEU A 99 -1.42 11.65 -0.48
CA LEU A 99 -1.39 13.02 0.04
C LEU A 99 -0.62 13.96 -0.88
N ASP A 100 0.58 13.56 -1.30
CA ASP A 100 1.40 14.35 -2.23
C ASP A 100 0.63 14.59 -3.54
N TYR A 101 -0.07 13.56 -4.03
CA TYR A 101 -0.89 13.69 -5.22
C TYR A 101 -1.98 14.74 -5.05
N LEU A 102 -2.79 14.65 -3.99
CA LEU A 102 -3.87 15.60 -3.69
C LEU A 102 -3.35 17.02 -3.42
N ALA A 103 -2.19 17.14 -2.78
CA ALA A 103 -1.60 18.40 -2.40
C ALA A 103 -1.03 19.16 -3.60
N GLU A 104 -0.30 18.48 -4.50
CA GLU A 104 0.50 19.15 -5.52
C GLU A 104 0.60 18.40 -6.86
N TYR A 105 0.85 17.09 -6.91
CA TYR A 105 1.27 16.44 -8.16
C TYR A 105 0.24 16.46 -9.29
N TRP A 106 -1.06 16.51 -9.00
CA TRP A 106 -2.06 16.63 -10.06
C TRP A 106 -1.92 17.95 -10.85
N ARG A 107 -1.34 19.00 -10.23
CA ARG A 107 -1.11 20.30 -10.88
C ARG A 107 0.03 20.31 -11.89
N ASP A 108 0.85 19.25 -11.93
CA ASP A 108 1.93 19.10 -12.90
C ASP A 108 1.42 18.65 -14.29
N ASP A 109 0.12 18.41 -14.45
CA ASP A 109 -0.47 18.05 -15.73
C ASP A 109 -0.35 19.22 -16.74
N TYR A 110 0.28 18.93 -17.88
CA TYR A 110 0.55 19.91 -18.93
C TYR A 110 -0.71 20.37 -19.67
N GLU A 111 -1.84 19.68 -19.46
CA GLU A 111 -3.14 20.00 -20.06
C GLU A 111 -3.92 21.05 -19.26
N LEU A 112 -3.47 21.40 -18.05
CA LEU A 112 -4.14 22.39 -17.19
C LEU A 112 -4.01 23.81 -17.72
N THR A 113 -5.13 24.54 -17.66
CA THR A 113 -5.17 25.98 -17.91
C THR A 113 -4.71 26.76 -16.67
N PRO A 114 -4.24 28.02 -16.83
CA PRO A 114 -3.86 28.86 -15.70
C PRO A 114 -4.95 29.04 -14.65
N GLU A 115 -6.22 29.07 -15.06
CA GLU A 115 -7.36 29.20 -14.16
C GLU A 115 -7.65 27.91 -13.36
N GLU A 116 -7.33 26.73 -13.91
CA GLU A 116 -7.55 25.43 -13.25
C GLU A 116 -6.49 25.14 -12.17
N ILE A 117 -5.29 25.71 -12.27
CA ILE A 117 -4.21 25.53 -11.29
C ILE A 117 -4.62 26.02 -9.89
N ASP A 118 -5.46 27.05 -9.83
CA ASP A 118 -5.95 27.64 -8.58
C ASP A 118 -7.19 26.92 -7.99
N LEU A 119 -7.75 25.93 -8.70
CA LEU A 119 -8.89 25.14 -8.24
C LEU A 119 -8.46 23.90 -7.45
N ASN A 120 -9.42 23.21 -6.84
CA ASN A 120 -9.19 21.90 -6.23
C ASN A 120 -9.32 20.78 -7.27
N LEU A 121 -8.68 19.63 -7.02
CA LEU A 121 -8.77 18.46 -7.90
C LEU A 121 -10.23 18.01 -8.16
N GLU A 122 -11.10 18.09 -7.14
CA GLU A 122 -12.53 17.75 -7.28
C GLU A 122 -13.26 18.63 -8.32
N GLU A 123 -12.79 19.86 -8.51
CA GLU A 123 -13.40 20.81 -9.45
C GLU A 123 -12.83 20.66 -10.86
N VAL A 124 -11.54 20.29 -10.96
CA VAL A 124 -10.81 20.13 -12.23
C VAL A 124 -11.08 18.75 -12.86
N ASP A 125 -10.88 17.69 -12.08
CA ASP A 125 -11.13 16.32 -12.49
C ASP A 125 -11.87 15.53 -11.39
N PRO A 126 -13.22 15.63 -11.38
CA PRO A 126 -14.05 14.94 -10.41
C PRO A 126 -13.92 13.41 -10.49
N ASP A 127 -13.56 12.86 -11.65
CA ASP A 127 -13.49 11.43 -11.84
C ASP A 127 -12.20 10.88 -11.20
N VAL A 128 -11.06 11.52 -11.47
CA VAL A 128 -9.78 11.23 -10.81
C VAL A 128 -9.89 11.44 -9.30
N PHE A 129 -10.52 12.52 -8.86
CA PHE A 129 -10.73 12.76 -7.43
C PHE A 129 -11.49 11.61 -6.73
N ARG A 130 -12.55 11.08 -7.37
CA ARG A 130 -13.29 9.93 -6.83
C ARG A 130 -12.44 8.66 -6.80
N GLU A 131 -11.63 8.41 -7.82
CA GLU A 131 -10.73 7.26 -7.88
C GLU A 131 -9.67 7.31 -6.77
N GLU A 132 -9.01 8.46 -6.61
CA GLU A 132 -8.03 8.71 -5.55
C GLU A 132 -8.64 8.61 -4.16
N THR A 133 -9.83 9.16 -3.96
CA THR A 133 -10.56 9.05 -2.68
C THR A 133 -10.90 7.59 -2.36
N ALA A 134 -11.40 6.83 -3.32
CA ALA A 134 -11.71 5.42 -3.14
C ALA A 134 -10.45 4.58 -2.88
N TRP A 135 -9.34 4.91 -3.54
CA TRP A 135 -8.05 4.29 -3.28
C TRP A 135 -7.54 4.58 -1.86
N ARG A 136 -7.52 5.86 -1.46
CA ARG A 136 -7.14 6.31 -0.12
C ARG A 136 -7.97 5.62 0.97
N GLN A 137 -9.30 5.59 0.83
CA GLN A 137 -10.17 4.94 1.82
C GLN A 137 -9.83 3.45 2.01
N ARG A 138 -9.56 2.71 0.94
CA ARG A 138 -9.13 1.30 1.04
C ARG A 138 -7.80 1.16 1.78
N LEU A 139 -6.85 2.06 1.53
CA LEU A 139 -5.57 2.08 2.25
C LEU A 139 -5.76 2.42 3.72
N GLU A 140 -6.63 3.38 4.06
CA GLU A 140 -6.96 3.73 5.44
C GLU A 140 -7.60 2.54 6.19
N GLU A 141 -8.52 1.82 5.56
CA GLU A 141 -9.10 0.58 6.10
C GLU A 141 -8.04 -0.49 6.34
N GLU A 142 -7.14 -0.70 5.38
CA GLU A 142 -6.02 -1.63 5.50
C GLU A 142 -5.08 -1.24 6.65
N TYR A 143 -4.76 0.05 6.78
CA TYR A 143 -3.96 0.59 7.86
C TYR A 143 -4.60 0.33 9.24
N VAL A 144 -5.90 0.56 9.38
CA VAL A 144 -6.64 0.28 10.61
C VAL A 144 -6.59 -1.20 10.96
N ARG A 145 -6.69 -2.10 9.98
CA ARG A 145 -6.55 -3.55 10.19
C ARG A 145 -5.17 -3.90 10.72
N TYR A 146 -4.09 -3.38 10.12
CA TYR A 146 -2.73 -3.57 10.64
C TYR A 146 -2.58 -3.05 12.06
N HIS A 147 -3.06 -1.84 12.32
CA HIS A 147 -2.98 -1.24 13.65
C HIS A 147 -3.73 -2.06 14.70
N ARG A 148 -4.88 -2.64 14.34
CA ARG A 148 -5.64 -3.54 15.22
C ARG A 148 -4.82 -4.79 15.54
N GLU A 149 -4.21 -5.40 14.52
CA GLU A 149 -3.37 -6.59 14.67
C GLU A 149 -2.19 -6.35 15.62
N PHE A 150 -1.48 -5.23 15.46
CA PHE A 150 -0.40 -4.84 16.38
C PHE A 150 -0.88 -4.75 17.84
N ARG A 151 -2.08 -4.20 18.07
CA ARG A 151 -2.68 -4.11 19.41
C ARG A 151 -3.02 -5.49 19.97
N GLU A 152 -3.63 -6.36 19.17
CA GLU A 152 -4.01 -7.72 19.58
C GLU A 152 -2.78 -8.55 19.95
N ARG A 153 -1.67 -8.38 19.21
CA ARG A 153 -0.36 -8.98 19.52
C ARG A 153 0.41 -8.30 20.65
N LYS A 154 -0.14 -7.24 21.26
CA LYS A 154 0.51 -6.41 22.30
C LYS A 154 1.88 -5.88 21.87
N ARG A 155 2.01 -5.56 20.58
CA ARG A 155 3.22 -4.98 19.99
C ARG A 155 3.05 -3.48 19.85
N ARG A 156 4.19 -2.77 19.90
CA ARG A 156 4.22 -1.34 19.64
C ARG A 156 4.06 -1.13 18.12
N VAL A 157 3.15 -0.25 17.74
CA VAL A 157 3.04 0.21 16.36
C VAL A 157 4.29 1.05 16.01
N PRO A 158 5.01 0.72 14.93
CA PRO A 158 6.13 1.52 14.47
C PRO A 158 5.72 2.97 14.19
N ALA A 159 6.60 3.94 14.47
CA ALA A 159 6.38 5.38 14.28
C ALA A 159 4.96 5.85 14.69
N PRO A 160 4.63 5.86 15.99
CA PRO A 160 3.27 6.11 16.46
C PRO A 160 2.74 7.53 16.20
N GLY A 161 3.61 8.50 15.89
CA GLY A 161 3.22 9.86 15.52
C GLY A 161 2.65 10.00 14.11
N TRP A 162 2.98 9.05 13.22
CA TRP A 162 2.63 9.09 11.80
C TRP A 162 1.13 9.28 11.55
N ARG A 163 0.27 8.57 12.32
CA ARG A 163 -1.18 8.67 12.15
C ARG A 163 -1.67 10.10 12.41
N SER A 164 -1.13 10.78 13.41
CA SER A 164 -1.55 12.14 13.76
C SER A 164 -1.10 13.13 12.70
N GLU A 165 0.14 13.00 12.23
CA GLU A 165 0.70 13.82 11.14
C GLU A 165 -0.15 13.69 9.86
N TYR A 166 -0.42 12.46 9.42
CA TYR A 166 -1.29 12.18 8.26
C TYR A 166 -2.69 12.81 8.40
N VAL A 167 -3.30 12.71 9.59
CA VAL A 167 -4.65 13.27 9.84
C VAL A 167 -4.64 14.80 9.81
N GLU A 168 -3.58 15.42 10.32
CA GLU A 168 -3.44 16.89 10.27
C GLU A 168 -3.27 17.37 8.83
N GLU A 169 -2.44 16.69 8.03
CA GLU A 169 -2.19 17.04 6.64
C GLU A 169 -3.43 16.87 5.76
N ILE A 170 -4.13 15.74 5.81
CA ILE A 170 -5.33 15.50 5.00
C ILE A 170 -6.45 16.50 5.32
N ARG A 171 -6.61 16.87 6.60
CA ARG A 171 -7.60 17.87 7.04
C ARG A 171 -7.19 19.28 6.64
N ALA A 172 -5.88 19.59 6.63
CA ALA A 172 -5.38 20.88 6.14
C ALA A 172 -5.66 21.07 4.64
N LEU A 173 -5.69 19.98 3.87
CA LEU A 173 -6.13 19.96 2.47
C LEU A 173 -7.67 20.03 2.32
N GLY A 174 -8.42 19.97 3.41
CA GLY A 174 -9.90 20.04 3.40
C GLY A 174 -10.61 18.70 3.17
N TYR A 175 -9.90 17.57 3.28
CA TYR A 175 -10.46 16.24 3.03
C TYR A 175 -10.75 15.45 4.31
N ASP A 176 -11.77 14.60 4.25
CA ASP A 176 -12.13 13.65 5.32
C ASP A 176 -11.22 12.41 5.31
N THR A 177 -11.08 11.79 6.49
CA THR A 177 -10.27 10.58 6.72
C THR A 177 -10.86 9.67 7.79
N LEU A 178 -10.78 8.36 7.58
CA LEU A 178 -11.13 7.34 8.56
C LEU A 178 -10.15 7.26 9.73
N LEU A 179 -8.97 7.86 9.59
CA LEU A 179 -7.92 7.82 10.62
C LEU A 179 -8.08 8.93 11.67
N GLY A 180 -9.01 9.87 11.48
CA GLY A 180 -9.23 11.02 12.35
C GLY A 180 -10.29 10.84 13.44
N ASP A 181 -10.99 9.69 13.44
CA ASP A 181 -12.03 9.30 14.42
C ASP A 181 -11.49 8.33 15.51
#